data_AF-A0A3E4ULF5-F1
#
_entry.id   AF-A0A3E4ULF5-F1
#
_cell.length_a   1.000
_cell.length_b   1.000
_cell.length_c   1.000
_cell.angle_alpha   90.00
_cell.angle_beta   90.00
_cell.angle_gamma   90.00
#
_symmetry.space_group_name_H-M   'P 1'
#
loop_
_entity.id
_entity.type
_entity.pdbx_description
1 polymer ?
#
loop_
_entity_poly.entity_id
_entity_poly.type
_entity_poly.pdbx_seq_one_letter_code
_entity_poly.pdbx_strand_id
1 'polypeptide(L)'
;NRVEDMRAGLYYYNPISSELILVKAGEIISSDAHYFTNKSIFHSSAFSVFFIYNAAVTMPRYGGAGYEYGFIDTGIMTALFTQICQHLNLGTCSIGDMNFSKISDIFKLNSGQMWIHTVECGIKKENGELTLLPLAKPRKESQFTNTSLRIVMLSGDWIPKELPAKIRSYAPNAKVVSLGGATEASIWSIYYPIGEVDKKWKSIPYGYPLGNQKIYIMNTQGHVLPVGVKGEICIAGAGVAEGYCNDKDKTEKAFVTYPQYGRVYRTGDFGILHKEGYIEFLGRMDYQVKLNGYRVELQEIENAILQNPEIENCVVKMQKNLKDNFLIAYYTAKHNVNETILKTSLRNLLPSYMIPKYFMRIDKFYLNSNGKIERDNLPEFKIGIRRRERYVSASTDIEKKICRMVEDILQISDVGLNDDFFEIGGDSIKATEFIAAIETEYKVKIGFEIFEKSKISEIIEIIE
;
A
#
# COMPACT_ATOMS: atom_id res chain seq x y z
N ASN A 1 -38.40 -5.04 -17.00
CA ASN A 1 -38.17 -3.76 -16.30
C ASN A 1 -37.03 -3.02 -16.96
N ARG A 2 -37.31 -2.35 -18.09
CA ARG A 2 -36.40 -1.37 -18.68
C ARG A 2 -36.67 -0.03 -17.99
N VAL A 3 -35.62 0.74 -17.75
CA VAL A 3 -35.73 2.14 -17.35
C VAL A 3 -36.21 2.89 -18.60
N GLU A 4 -37.45 3.38 -18.57
CA GLU A 4 -38.05 4.19 -19.63
C GLU A 4 -38.23 5.63 -19.10
N ASP A 5 -38.26 6.61 -20.01
CA ASP A 5 -38.46 8.05 -19.78
C ASP A 5 -37.32 8.89 -19.18
N MET A 6 -36.08 8.39 -19.11
CA MET A 6 -34.93 9.29 -18.93
C MET A 6 -34.54 9.95 -20.26
N ARG A 7 -34.44 11.29 -20.26
CA ARG A 7 -33.84 12.02 -21.39
C ARG A 7 -32.40 11.52 -21.58
N ALA A 8 -32.05 11.15 -22.80
CA ALA A 8 -30.66 10.82 -23.12
C ALA A 8 -29.77 12.05 -22.88
N GLY A 9 -28.69 11.88 -22.12
CA GLY A 9 -27.79 12.96 -21.76
C GLY A 9 -26.79 12.56 -20.67
N LEU A 10 -25.75 13.36 -20.48
CA LEU A 10 -24.80 13.20 -19.39
C LEU A 10 -25.35 13.89 -18.14
N TYR A 11 -25.39 13.20 -17.02
CA TYR A 11 -25.88 13.73 -15.75
C TYR A 11 -24.76 13.69 -14.72
N TYR A 12 -24.60 14.76 -13.95
CA TYR A 12 -23.70 14.81 -12.81
C TYR A 12 -24.50 14.99 -11.52
N TYR A 13 -24.09 14.28 -10.46
CA TYR A 13 -24.72 14.38 -9.15
C TYR A 13 -24.02 15.45 -8.31
N ASN A 14 -24.73 16.51 -7.94
CA ASN A 14 -24.23 17.55 -7.05
C ASN A 14 -24.45 17.13 -5.59
N PRO A 15 -23.39 16.83 -4.81
CA PRO A 15 -23.54 16.37 -3.43
C PRO A 15 -23.96 17.48 -2.45
N ILE A 16 -23.76 18.75 -2.82
CA ILE A 16 -24.10 19.90 -1.96
C ILE A 16 -25.60 20.21 -2.07
N SER A 17 -26.17 20.17 -3.29
CA SER A 17 -27.60 20.39 -3.49
C SER A 17 -28.43 19.10 -3.54
N SER A 18 -27.78 17.92 -3.55
CA SER A 18 -28.41 16.61 -3.60
C SER A 18 -29.30 16.37 -4.84
N GLU A 19 -28.93 16.94 -5.98
CA GLU A 19 -29.66 16.84 -7.26
C GLU A 19 -28.81 16.19 -8.37
N LEU A 20 -29.48 15.55 -9.34
CA LEU A 20 -28.88 15.12 -10.60
C LEU A 20 -29.10 16.24 -11.63
N ILE A 21 -28.01 16.81 -12.12
CA ILE A 21 -28.01 17.94 -13.06
C ILE A 21 -27.70 17.40 -14.45
N LEU A 22 -28.62 17.61 -15.40
CA LEU A 22 -28.39 17.34 -16.82
C LEU A 22 -27.34 18.33 -17.33
N VAL A 23 -26.17 17.82 -17.73
CA VAL A 23 -25.04 18.62 -18.19
C VAL A 23 -25.34 19.10 -19.60
N LYS A 24 -25.53 20.42 -19.76
CA LYS A 24 -25.73 21.01 -21.08
C LYS A 24 -24.38 21.19 -21.78
N ALA A 25 -24.39 21.18 -23.11
CA ALA A 25 -23.18 21.41 -23.90
C ALA A 25 -22.52 22.76 -23.50
N GLY A 26 -21.28 22.70 -23.00
CA GLY A 26 -20.50 23.86 -22.58
C GLY A 26 -20.51 24.20 -21.09
N GLU A 27 -21.26 23.46 -20.25
CA GLU A 27 -21.19 23.61 -18.79
C GLU A 27 -19.96 22.91 -18.18
N ILE A 28 -19.36 23.52 -17.16
CA ILE A 28 -18.16 23.01 -16.47
C ILE A 28 -18.57 22.46 -15.10
N ILE A 29 -18.26 21.19 -14.85
CA ILE A 29 -18.54 20.49 -13.60
C ILE A 29 -17.42 20.76 -12.58
N SER A 30 -17.79 21.00 -11.31
CA SER A 30 -16.83 21.23 -10.22
C SER A 30 -15.98 19.99 -9.94
N SER A 31 -14.69 20.19 -9.68
CA SER A 31 -13.66 19.15 -9.49
C SER A 31 -13.71 18.38 -8.17
N ASP A 32 -14.64 18.71 -7.28
CA ASP A 32 -14.63 18.27 -5.88
C ASP A 32 -15.23 16.87 -5.66
N ALA A 33 -15.65 16.17 -6.72
CA ALA A 33 -16.35 14.89 -6.66
C ALA A 33 -15.50 13.66 -7.05
N HIS A 34 -14.16 13.75 -7.16
CA HIS A 34 -13.38 12.68 -7.81
C HIS A 34 -12.12 12.19 -7.07
N TYR A 35 -11.93 10.86 -7.06
CA TYR A 35 -10.65 10.18 -6.77
C TYR A 35 -9.59 10.55 -7.82
N PHE A 36 -8.35 10.74 -7.37
CA PHE A 36 -7.26 11.38 -8.14
C PHE A 36 -6.79 10.61 -9.39
N THR A 37 -7.10 9.31 -9.54
CA THR A 37 -6.53 8.44 -10.59
C THR A 37 -7.42 8.25 -11.83
N ASN A 38 -8.68 8.67 -11.82
CA ASN A 38 -9.66 8.30 -12.87
C ASN A 38 -10.21 9.49 -13.69
N LYS A 39 -9.59 10.68 -13.55
CA LYS A 39 -10.11 11.93 -14.13
C LYS A 39 -10.17 11.95 -15.67
N SER A 40 -9.31 11.23 -16.38
CA SER A 40 -9.26 11.29 -17.85
C SER A 40 -10.39 10.50 -18.54
N ILE A 41 -10.90 9.44 -17.90
CA ILE A 41 -11.99 8.60 -18.44
C ILE A 41 -13.35 9.27 -18.18
N PHE A 42 -13.52 9.92 -17.01
CA PHE A 42 -14.74 10.65 -16.66
C PHE A 42 -15.05 11.80 -17.64
N HIS A 43 -14.04 12.60 -18.01
CA HIS A 43 -14.22 13.69 -18.96
C HIS A 43 -14.44 13.24 -20.42
N SER A 44 -14.30 11.94 -20.70
CA SER A 44 -14.45 11.34 -22.04
C SER A 44 -15.50 10.22 -22.09
N SER A 45 -16.34 10.08 -21.05
CA SER A 45 -17.35 9.03 -20.96
C SER A 45 -18.48 9.24 -21.98
N ALA A 46 -18.75 8.22 -22.79
CA ALA A 46 -19.88 8.14 -23.71
C ALA A 46 -21.16 7.58 -23.05
N PHE A 47 -21.04 6.65 -22.09
CA PHE A 47 -22.19 6.07 -21.37
C PHE A 47 -21.75 5.39 -20.06
N SER A 48 -22.72 5.06 -19.20
CA SER A 48 -22.50 4.32 -17.95
C SER A 48 -23.32 3.02 -17.94
N VAL A 49 -22.77 1.97 -17.33
CA VAL A 49 -23.38 0.66 -17.15
C VAL A 49 -23.54 0.38 -15.66
N PHE A 50 -24.76 0.04 -15.25
CA PHE A 50 -25.09 -0.30 -13.87
C PHE A 50 -25.38 -1.79 -13.75
N PHE A 51 -24.66 -2.48 -12.86
CA PHE A 51 -24.89 -3.87 -12.53
C PHE A 51 -25.84 -3.96 -11.33
N ILE A 52 -26.99 -4.58 -11.56
CA ILE A 52 -28.05 -4.79 -10.57
C ILE A 52 -28.24 -6.29 -10.39
N TYR A 53 -28.09 -6.74 -9.16
CA TYR A 53 -28.31 -8.12 -8.75
C TYR A 53 -29.73 -8.31 -8.25
N ASN A 54 -30.31 -9.47 -8.53
CA ASN A 54 -31.64 -9.85 -8.06
C ASN A 54 -31.55 -11.10 -7.17
N ALA A 55 -31.50 -10.87 -5.85
CA ALA A 55 -31.43 -11.89 -4.83
C ALA A 55 -32.59 -12.90 -4.92
N ALA A 56 -33.79 -12.47 -5.35
CA ALA A 56 -34.95 -13.36 -5.44
C ALA A 56 -34.79 -14.46 -6.51
N VAL A 57 -33.88 -14.28 -7.48
CA VAL A 57 -33.63 -15.24 -8.56
C VAL A 57 -32.51 -16.22 -8.21
N THR A 58 -31.50 -15.77 -7.48
CA THR A 58 -30.26 -16.50 -7.18
C THR A 58 -30.28 -17.20 -5.83
N MET A 59 -30.92 -16.62 -4.81
CA MET A 59 -31.06 -17.21 -3.46
C MET A 59 -31.72 -18.60 -3.45
N PRO A 60 -32.78 -18.88 -4.24
CA PRO A 60 -33.37 -20.23 -4.27
C PRO A 60 -32.43 -21.33 -4.79
N ARG A 61 -31.36 -20.96 -5.52
CA ARG A 61 -30.39 -21.91 -6.09
C ARG A 61 -29.16 -22.12 -5.22
N TYR A 62 -28.71 -21.08 -4.51
CA TYR A 62 -27.43 -21.08 -3.81
C TYR A 62 -27.53 -20.81 -2.30
N GLY A 63 -28.75 -20.68 -1.76
CA GLY A 63 -28.97 -20.37 -0.35
C GLY A 63 -28.31 -19.05 0.06
N GLY A 64 -27.89 -18.94 1.32
CA GLY A 64 -27.28 -17.72 1.88
C GLY A 64 -25.99 -17.26 1.19
N ALA A 65 -25.31 -18.16 0.46
CA ALA A 65 -24.11 -17.84 -0.33
C ALA A 65 -24.42 -17.09 -1.64
N GLY A 66 -25.69 -16.94 -2.03
CA GLY A 66 -26.06 -16.29 -3.29
C GLY A 66 -25.53 -14.85 -3.42
N TYR A 67 -25.37 -14.12 -2.31
CA TYR A 67 -24.78 -12.78 -2.33
C TYR A 67 -23.30 -12.81 -2.73
N GLU A 68 -22.52 -13.77 -2.22
CA GLU A 68 -21.10 -13.94 -2.54
C GLU A 68 -20.92 -14.30 -4.02
N TYR A 69 -21.76 -15.21 -4.54
CA TYR A 69 -21.80 -15.52 -5.97
C TYR A 69 -22.20 -14.31 -6.83
N GLY A 70 -23.12 -13.46 -6.36
CA GLY A 70 -23.49 -12.22 -7.04
C GLY A 70 -22.32 -11.24 -7.21
N PHE A 71 -21.45 -11.12 -6.20
CA PHE A 71 -20.22 -10.32 -6.29
C PHE A 71 -19.17 -10.96 -7.21
N ILE A 72 -19.00 -12.28 -7.14
CA ILE A 72 -18.09 -13.03 -8.02
C ILE A 72 -18.51 -12.88 -9.48
N ASP A 73 -19.79 -13.12 -9.79
CA ASP A 73 -20.34 -12.98 -11.13
C ASP A 73 -20.23 -11.54 -11.64
N THR A 74 -20.50 -10.54 -10.79
CA THR A 74 -20.33 -9.13 -11.18
C THR A 74 -18.86 -8.80 -11.48
N GLY A 75 -17.92 -9.37 -10.73
CA GLY A 75 -16.49 -9.28 -11.01
C GLY A 75 -16.12 -9.87 -12.37
N ILE A 76 -16.61 -11.09 -12.66
CA ILE A 76 -16.39 -11.78 -13.94
C ILE A 76 -17.03 -10.99 -15.09
N MET A 77 -18.27 -10.53 -14.93
CA MET A 77 -18.97 -9.73 -15.94
C MET A 77 -18.27 -8.40 -16.18
N THR A 78 -17.74 -7.75 -15.15
CA THR A 78 -16.98 -6.49 -15.29
C THR A 78 -15.65 -6.72 -16.00
N ALA A 79 -14.97 -7.84 -15.72
CA ALA A 79 -13.74 -8.23 -16.42
C ALA A 79 -14.00 -8.54 -17.90
N LEU A 80 -15.02 -9.35 -18.21
CA LEU A 80 -15.46 -9.65 -19.58
C LEU A 80 -15.90 -8.39 -20.32
N PHE A 81 -16.69 -7.52 -19.66
CA PHE A 81 -17.12 -6.26 -20.24
C PHE A 81 -15.93 -5.35 -20.55
N THR A 82 -14.94 -5.29 -19.66
CA THR A 82 -13.69 -4.55 -19.90
C THR A 82 -12.91 -5.11 -21.10
N GLN A 83 -12.81 -6.43 -21.25
CA GLN A 83 -12.19 -7.08 -22.41
C GLN A 83 -12.94 -6.76 -23.72
N ILE A 84 -14.27 -6.88 -23.71
CA ILE A 84 -15.11 -6.56 -24.89
C ILE A 84 -14.98 -5.08 -25.25
N CYS A 85 -15.03 -4.18 -24.27
CA CYS A 85 -14.83 -2.75 -24.49
C CYS A 85 -13.47 -2.45 -25.11
N GLN A 86 -12.39 -3.15 -24.72
CA GLN A 86 -11.09 -3.01 -25.36
C GLN A 86 -11.11 -3.39 -26.84
N HIS A 87 -11.81 -4.48 -27.22
CA HIS A 87 -11.99 -4.87 -28.62
C HIS A 87 -12.82 -3.87 -29.43
N LEU A 88 -13.73 -3.14 -28.77
CA LEU A 88 -14.58 -2.12 -29.37
C LEU A 88 -13.98 -0.71 -29.30
N ASN A 89 -12.71 -0.59 -28.92
CA ASN A 89 -12.00 0.67 -28.80
C ASN A 89 -12.64 1.64 -27.77
N LEU A 90 -13.10 1.06 -26.66
CA LEU A 90 -13.67 1.77 -25.51
C LEU A 90 -12.78 1.57 -24.27
N GLY A 91 -12.64 2.61 -23.45
CA GLY A 91 -12.03 2.56 -22.12
C GLY A 91 -13.09 2.50 -21.03
N THR A 92 -12.82 1.77 -19.94
CA THR A 92 -13.77 1.60 -18.81
C THR A 92 -13.19 2.12 -17.49
N CYS A 93 -14.05 2.62 -16.60
CA CYS A 93 -13.67 3.05 -15.26
C CYS A 93 -14.75 2.69 -14.23
N SER A 94 -14.36 2.10 -13.11
CA SER A 94 -15.28 1.84 -12.00
C SER A 94 -15.49 3.10 -11.15
N ILE A 95 -16.72 3.31 -10.68
CA ILE A 95 -17.07 4.41 -9.76
C ILE A 95 -17.35 3.84 -8.36
N GLY A 96 -16.73 4.44 -7.33
CA GLY A 96 -17.01 4.12 -5.92
C GLY A 96 -17.84 5.18 -5.19
N ASP A 97 -18.31 4.84 -3.99
CA ASP A 97 -18.91 5.76 -3.00
C ASP A 97 -20.23 6.46 -3.40
N MET A 98 -21.17 5.71 -4.00
CA MET A 98 -22.50 6.22 -4.40
C MET A 98 -23.60 5.96 -3.35
N ASN A 99 -24.64 6.80 -3.31
CA ASN A 99 -25.79 6.61 -2.42
C ASN A 99 -26.76 5.53 -2.96
N PHE A 100 -26.63 4.31 -2.43
CA PHE A 100 -27.37 3.13 -2.88
C PHE A 100 -28.88 3.24 -2.68
N SER A 101 -29.36 3.96 -1.66
CA SER A 101 -30.80 4.13 -1.41
C SER A 101 -31.46 4.92 -2.55
N LYS A 102 -30.83 6.03 -2.95
CA LYS A 102 -31.36 6.91 -4.00
C LYS A 102 -31.22 6.32 -5.40
N ILE A 103 -30.13 5.57 -5.66
CA ILE A 103 -29.98 4.78 -6.90
C ILE A 103 -31.11 3.74 -7.00
N SER A 104 -31.41 3.04 -5.91
CA SER A 104 -32.49 2.07 -5.86
C SER A 104 -33.85 2.70 -6.20
N ASP A 105 -34.11 3.92 -5.69
CA ASP A 105 -35.33 4.67 -6.00
C ASP A 105 -35.41 5.09 -7.48
N ILE A 106 -34.31 5.59 -8.06
CA ILE A 106 -34.22 6.03 -9.46
C ILE A 106 -34.46 4.85 -10.41
N PHE A 107 -33.83 3.71 -10.14
CA PHE A 107 -33.98 2.49 -10.93
C PHE A 107 -35.26 1.71 -10.60
N LYS A 108 -36.08 2.21 -9.65
CA LYS A 108 -37.29 1.55 -9.13
C LYS A 108 -37.02 0.09 -8.76
N LEU A 109 -35.90 -0.17 -8.10
CA LEU A 109 -35.51 -1.49 -7.65
C LEU A 109 -36.51 -1.99 -6.61
N ASN A 110 -36.99 -3.23 -6.78
CA ASN A 110 -37.81 -3.87 -5.75
C ASN A 110 -36.93 -4.45 -4.63
N SER A 111 -37.53 -4.93 -3.55
CA SER A 111 -36.83 -5.48 -2.38
C SER A 111 -35.94 -6.69 -2.66
N GLY A 112 -36.10 -7.35 -3.82
CA GLY A 112 -35.23 -8.43 -4.27
C GLY A 112 -34.03 -7.94 -5.10
N GLN A 113 -33.99 -6.66 -5.49
CA GLN A 113 -32.96 -6.11 -6.36
C GLN A 113 -32.05 -5.16 -5.60
N MET A 114 -30.75 -5.25 -5.85
CA MET A 114 -29.74 -4.37 -5.27
C MET A 114 -28.71 -3.96 -6.33
N TRP A 115 -28.23 -2.74 -6.21
CA TRP A 115 -27.05 -2.30 -6.95
C TRP A 115 -25.81 -3.03 -6.43
N ILE A 116 -24.92 -3.44 -7.33
CA ILE A 116 -23.63 -4.07 -6.98
C ILE A 116 -22.44 -3.29 -7.53
N HIS A 117 -22.52 -2.78 -8.75
CA HIS A 117 -21.38 -2.10 -9.40
C HIS A 117 -21.80 -1.11 -10.49
N THR A 118 -20.94 -0.15 -10.80
CA THR A 118 -21.11 0.76 -11.95
C THR A 118 -19.79 0.94 -12.69
N VAL A 119 -19.88 0.97 -14.02
CA VAL A 119 -18.77 1.21 -14.92
C VAL A 119 -19.11 2.36 -15.87
N GLU A 120 -18.23 3.34 -16.00
CA GLU A 120 -18.26 4.33 -17.07
C GLU A 120 -17.44 3.88 -18.27
N CYS A 121 -17.89 4.22 -19.47
CA CYS A 121 -17.26 3.85 -20.74
C CYS A 121 -17.01 5.08 -21.62
N GLY A 122 -15.83 5.22 -22.23
CA GLY A 122 -15.47 6.29 -23.18
C GLY A 122 -14.71 5.79 -24.42
N ILE A 123 -14.55 6.61 -25.46
CA ILE A 123 -13.92 6.22 -26.75
C ILE A 123 -12.38 6.37 -26.70
N LYS A 124 -11.63 5.34 -27.13
CA LYS A 124 -10.18 5.38 -27.40
C LYS A 124 -9.91 5.79 -28.86
N LYS A 125 -8.84 6.53 -29.17
CA LYS A 125 -8.44 6.83 -30.58
C LYS A 125 -7.40 5.83 -31.10
N GLU A 126 -7.22 5.81 -32.43
CA GLU A 126 -6.34 4.88 -33.19
C GLU A 126 -4.86 4.93 -32.79
N ASN A 127 -4.40 5.97 -32.11
CA ASN A 127 -3.04 6.09 -31.57
C ASN A 127 -2.89 5.58 -30.12
N GLY A 128 -3.93 4.97 -29.55
CA GLY A 128 -3.93 4.47 -28.16
C GLY A 128 -4.13 5.54 -27.09
N GLU A 129 -4.13 6.83 -27.45
CA GLU A 129 -4.40 7.93 -26.52
C GLU A 129 -5.91 8.11 -26.31
N LEU A 130 -6.29 8.33 -25.04
CA LEU A 130 -7.58 8.89 -24.68
C LEU A 130 -7.58 10.37 -25.10
N THR A 131 -8.55 10.81 -25.89
CA THR A 131 -8.64 12.24 -26.22
C THR A 131 -9.07 13.02 -24.99
N LEU A 132 -8.11 13.69 -24.36
CA LEU A 132 -8.39 14.90 -23.60
C LEU A 132 -8.83 15.96 -24.63
N LEU A 133 -10.08 16.43 -24.53
CA LEU A 133 -10.46 17.71 -25.13
C LEU A 133 -9.40 18.75 -24.74
N PRO A 134 -9.04 19.68 -25.64
CA PRO A 134 -7.76 20.36 -25.65
C PRO A 134 -7.39 20.81 -24.25
N LEU A 135 -6.30 20.22 -23.74
CA LEU A 135 -5.64 20.67 -22.52
C LEU A 135 -5.50 22.18 -22.67
N ALA A 136 -6.30 22.93 -21.92
CA ALA A 136 -5.98 24.32 -21.66
C ALA A 136 -4.52 24.31 -21.21
N LYS A 137 -3.67 25.10 -21.88
CA LYS A 137 -2.22 25.24 -21.63
C LYS A 137 -1.93 24.93 -20.17
N PRO A 138 -0.92 24.10 -19.85
CA PRO A 138 -0.64 23.69 -18.47
C PRO A 138 -0.75 24.91 -17.59
N ARG A 139 -1.83 24.98 -16.80
CA ARG A 139 -1.97 26.03 -15.81
C ARG A 139 -0.75 25.81 -14.93
N LYS A 140 0.11 26.84 -14.80
CA LYS A 140 1.06 26.92 -13.67
C LYS A 140 0.36 26.32 -12.47
N GLU A 141 0.92 25.27 -11.86
CA GLU A 141 0.34 24.55 -10.72
C GLU A 141 -0.53 25.51 -9.91
N SER A 142 -1.82 25.52 -10.20
CA SER A 142 -2.71 26.42 -9.50
C SER A 142 -2.78 25.75 -8.15
N GLN A 143 -2.11 26.34 -7.16
CA GLN A 143 -2.11 25.91 -5.77
C GLN A 143 -3.54 25.60 -5.37
N PHE A 144 -3.94 24.33 -5.50
CA PHE A 144 -5.27 23.91 -5.14
C PHE A 144 -5.23 23.85 -3.62
N THR A 145 -5.70 24.93 -3.00
CA THR A 145 -5.81 25.03 -1.56
C THR A 145 -7.19 24.53 -1.14
N ASN A 146 -7.24 23.39 -0.47
CA ASN A 146 -8.45 22.89 0.17
C ASN A 146 -8.62 23.58 1.53
N THR A 147 -9.42 24.63 1.57
CA THR A 147 -9.70 25.41 2.78
C THR A 147 -10.80 24.82 3.66
N SER A 148 -11.54 23.82 3.16
CA SER A 148 -12.63 23.16 3.88
C SER A 148 -12.16 21.92 4.66
N LEU A 149 -11.01 21.34 4.30
CA LEU A 149 -10.40 20.25 5.05
C LEU A 149 -9.92 20.76 6.42
N ARG A 150 -10.48 20.17 7.49
CA ARG A 150 -10.26 20.65 8.87
C ARG A 150 -9.19 19.88 9.64
N ILE A 151 -9.04 18.59 9.37
CA ILE A 151 -8.16 17.70 10.15
C ILE A 151 -7.53 16.66 9.22
N VAL A 152 -6.23 16.43 9.38
CA VAL A 152 -5.47 15.34 8.76
C VAL A 152 -4.84 14.50 9.86
N MET A 153 -5.19 13.23 9.91
CA MET A 153 -4.73 12.25 10.89
C MET A 153 -3.67 11.34 10.26
N LEU A 154 -2.44 11.40 10.76
CA LEU A 154 -1.31 10.62 10.26
C LEU A 154 -0.99 9.49 11.24
N SER A 155 -0.91 8.25 10.77
CA SER A 155 -0.67 7.08 11.61
C SER A 155 0.02 5.98 10.80
N GLY A 156 0.49 4.95 11.48
CA GLY A 156 0.88 3.68 10.86
C GLY A 156 2.39 3.53 10.68
N ASP A 157 3.12 4.60 10.38
CA ASP A 157 4.57 4.57 10.19
C ASP A 157 5.26 5.85 10.69
N TRP A 158 6.58 5.90 10.54
CA TRP A 158 7.39 7.08 10.77
C TRP A 158 6.91 8.25 9.89
N ILE A 159 6.63 9.40 10.52
CA ILE A 159 6.14 10.59 9.81
C ILE A 159 7.32 11.50 9.48
N PRO A 160 7.60 11.77 8.18
CA PRO A 160 8.63 12.71 7.77
C PRO A 160 8.38 14.13 8.28
N LYS A 161 9.44 14.86 8.61
CA LYS A 161 9.36 16.23 9.15
C LYS A 161 8.79 17.23 8.14
N GLU A 162 8.97 16.94 6.86
CA GLU A 162 8.57 17.78 5.73
C GLU A 162 7.09 17.58 5.37
N LEU A 163 6.51 16.42 5.70
CA LEU A 163 5.15 16.05 5.32
C LEU A 163 4.09 17.02 5.90
N PRO A 164 4.14 17.44 7.18
CA PRO A 164 3.19 18.41 7.73
C PRO A 164 3.21 19.76 7.01
N ALA A 165 4.38 20.24 6.59
CA ALA A 165 4.50 21.49 5.84
C ALA A 165 3.88 21.34 4.44
N LYS A 166 4.14 20.21 3.78
CA LYS A 166 3.52 19.88 2.48
C LYS A 166 2.00 19.77 2.60
N ILE A 167 1.47 19.14 3.65
CA ILE A 167 0.02 19.07 3.89
C ILE A 167 -0.55 20.48 4.06
N ARG A 168 0.08 21.35 4.85
CA ARG A 168 -0.38 22.72 5.07
C ARG A 168 -0.31 23.60 3.82
N SER A 169 0.59 23.34 2.87
CA SER A 169 0.58 24.07 1.60
C SER A 169 -0.64 23.75 0.74
N TYR A 170 -1.24 22.56 0.90
CA TYR A 170 -2.48 22.17 0.20
C TYR A 170 -3.74 22.42 1.03
N ALA A 171 -3.67 22.33 2.36
CA ALA A 171 -4.81 22.48 3.24
C ALA A 171 -4.44 23.40 4.42
N PRO A 172 -4.40 24.73 4.21
CA PRO A 172 -3.86 25.68 5.20
C PRO A 172 -4.68 25.72 6.50
N ASN A 173 -5.97 25.40 6.43
CA ASN A 173 -6.86 25.35 7.60
C ASN A 173 -6.85 23.99 8.31
N ALA A 174 -6.21 22.97 7.74
CA ALA A 174 -6.21 21.64 8.31
C ALA A 174 -5.25 21.55 9.51
N LYS A 175 -5.78 21.08 10.64
CA LYS A 175 -4.95 20.64 11.76
C LYS A 175 -4.32 19.30 11.39
N VAL A 176 -3.00 19.24 11.43
CA VAL A 176 -2.27 17.98 11.21
C VAL A 176 -1.99 17.37 12.58
N VAL A 177 -2.38 16.11 12.77
CA VAL A 177 -2.14 15.38 14.02
C VAL A 177 -1.46 14.06 13.69
N SER A 178 -0.41 13.70 14.42
CA SER A 178 0.07 12.33 14.43
C SER A 178 -0.71 11.51 15.45
N LEU A 179 -0.88 10.24 15.13
CA LEU A 179 -1.49 9.24 15.98
C LEU A 179 -0.58 8.03 16.01
N GLY A 180 -0.61 7.34 17.13
CA GLY A 180 0.11 6.11 17.32
C GLY A 180 -0.61 5.20 18.29
N GLY A 181 -0.29 3.93 18.24
CA GLY A 181 -0.78 2.95 19.18
C GLY A 181 -0.44 1.56 18.70
N ALA A 182 -1.12 0.60 19.28
CA ALA A 182 -1.04 -0.80 18.90
C ALA A 182 -2.45 -1.37 18.75
N THR A 183 -2.59 -2.42 17.95
CA THR A 183 -3.85 -3.16 17.81
C THR A 183 -4.33 -3.65 19.18
N GLU A 184 -3.39 -4.09 20.03
CA GLU A 184 -3.63 -4.55 21.39
C GLU A 184 -4.09 -3.44 22.36
N ALA A 185 -4.14 -2.19 21.91
CA ALA A 185 -4.59 -1.03 22.68
C ALA A 185 -5.68 -0.21 21.96
N SER A 186 -6.46 -0.89 21.09
CA SER A 186 -7.60 -0.30 20.36
C SER A 186 -7.21 0.80 19.37
N ILE A 187 -6.36 0.43 18.40
CA ILE A 187 -5.94 1.24 17.24
C ILE A 187 -4.97 2.37 17.64
N TRP A 188 -5.47 3.39 18.34
CA TRP A 188 -4.68 4.56 18.75
C TRP A 188 -4.71 4.73 20.25
N SER A 189 -3.57 5.11 20.78
CA SER A 189 -3.32 5.30 22.21
C SER A 189 -2.67 6.63 22.54
N ILE A 190 -2.07 7.25 21.53
CA ILE A 190 -1.30 8.47 21.67
C ILE A 190 -1.58 9.37 20.47
N TYR A 191 -1.51 10.68 20.68
CA TYR A 191 -1.60 11.67 19.62
C TYR A 191 -0.64 12.83 19.86
N TYR A 192 -0.13 13.43 18.79
CA TYR A 192 0.60 14.69 18.86
C TYR A 192 0.01 15.72 17.90
N PRO A 193 -0.44 16.89 18.39
CA PRO A 193 -0.84 17.99 17.51
C PRO A 193 0.40 18.59 16.85
N ILE A 194 0.51 18.45 15.53
CA ILE A 194 1.68 18.92 14.80
C ILE A 194 1.47 20.40 14.45
N GLY A 195 1.99 21.28 15.30
CA GLY A 195 2.14 22.71 15.04
C GLY A 195 3.39 22.98 14.18
N GLU A 196 4.26 23.87 14.65
CA GLU A 196 5.58 24.06 14.06
C GLU A 196 6.48 22.83 14.31
N VAL A 197 7.20 22.40 13.29
CA VAL A 197 8.13 21.27 13.38
C VAL A 197 9.51 21.82 13.73
N ASP A 198 10.03 21.48 14.91
CA ASP A 198 11.39 21.86 15.29
C ASP A 198 12.41 21.11 14.43
N LYS A 199 13.35 21.85 13.83
CA LYS A 199 14.42 21.30 13.01
C LYS A 199 15.31 20.32 13.79
N LYS A 200 15.43 20.51 15.11
CA LYS A 200 16.24 19.66 16.01
C LYS A 200 15.60 18.30 16.28
N TRP A 201 14.29 18.14 16.03
CA TRP A 201 13.64 16.85 16.22
C TRP A 201 14.24 15.82 15.26
N LYS A 202 14.50 14.62 15.78
CA LYS A 202 14.88 13.46 14.94
C LYS A 202 13.68 12.97 14.13
N SER A 203 12.49 13.04 14.73
CA SER A 203 11.20 12.69 14.12
C SER A 203 10.07 13.47 14.79
N ILE A 204 8.88 13.46 14.20
CA ILE A 204 7.68 13.94 14.89
C ILE A 204 7.51 13.18 16.21
N PRO A 205 7.24 13.87 17.34
CA PRO A 205 6.98 13.22 18.61
C PRO A 205 5.83 12.22 18.53
N TYR A 206 5.90 11.18 19.36
CA TYR A 206 4.85 10.16 19.41
C TYR A 206 3.59 10.73 20.07
N GLY A 207 3.79 11.50 21.14
CA GLY A 207 2.81 12.48 21.62
C GLY A 207 2.31 12.28 23.04
N TYR A 208 1.04 12.58 23.27
CA TYR A 208 0.36 12.53 24.56
C TYR A 208 -0.69 11.42 24.57
N PRO A 209 -0.93 10.75 25.72
CA PRO A 209 -1.95 9.73 25.84
C PRO A 209 -3.33 10.25 25.41
N LEU A 210 -4.11 9.41 24.72
CA LEU A 210 -5.52 9.69 24.45
C LEU A 210 -6.34 9.57 25.75
N GLY A 211 -7.55 10.15 25.73
CA GLY A 211 -8.49 10.07 26.84
C GLY A 211 -8.74 8.62 27.26
N ASN A 212 -8.85 8.40 28.57
CA ASN A 212 -9.02 7.07 29.19
C ASN A 212 -7.90 6.05 28.93
N GLN A 213 -6.80 6.48 28.31
CA GLN A 213 -5.57 5.71 28.19
C GLN A 213 -4.46 6.36 29.02
N LYS A 214 -3.50 5.54 29.45
CA LYS A 214 -2.29 5.99 30.13
C LYS A 214 -1.09 5.38 29.42
N ILE A 215 -0.02 6.15 29.28
CA ILE A 215 1.24 5.65 28.77
C ILE A 215 2.29 5.78 29.86
N TYR A 216 3.04 4.71 30.08
CA TYR A 216 4.14 4.66 31.02
C TYR A 216 5.43 4.32 30.30
N ILE A 217 6.54 4.90 30.74
CA ILE A 217 7.88 4.45 30.36
C ILE A 217 8.39 3.59 31.51
N MET A 218 8.58 2.30 31.28
CA MET A 218 8.90 1.33 32.34
C MET A 218 10.26 0.65 32.13
N ASN A 219 10.87 0.19 33.22
CA ASN A 219 12.01 -0.72 33.15
C ASN A 219 11.56 -2.19 33.12
N THR A 220 12.52 -3.12 33.04
CA THR A 220 12.26 -4.56 32.96
C THR A 220 11.64 -5.16 34.24
N GLN A 221 11.67 -4.44 35.36
CA GLN A 221 11.00 -4.81 36.61
C GLN A 221 9.57 -4.24 36.72
N GLY A 222 9.11 -3.47 35.72
CA GLY A 222 7.77 -2.87 35.73
C GLY A 222 7.65 -1.58 36.55
N HIS A 223 8.76 -0.95 36.92
CA HIS A 223 8.75 0.35 37.57
C HIS A 223 8.69 1.47 36.52
N VAL A 224 7.85 2.48 36.76
CA VAL A 224 7.80 3.70 35.94
C VAL A 224 9.08 4.49 36.14
N LEU A 225 9.68 4.90 35.02
CA LEU A 225 10.94 5.63 34.96
C LEU A 225 10.70 7.15 34.97
N PRO A 226 11.68 7.93 35.49
CA PRO A 226 11.58 9.38 35.51
C PRO A 226 11.78 9.97 34.10
N VAL A 227 11.39 11.24 33.98
CA VAL A 227 11.55 12.04 32.75
C VAL A 227 12.99 11.99 32.23
N GLY A 228 13.14 11.83 30.91
CA GLY A 228 14.44 11.79 30.23
C GLY A 228 15.12 10.41 30.21
N VAL A 229 14.61 9.42 30.95
CA VAL A 229 15.19 8.08 30.99
C VAL A 229 14.54 7.17 29.95
N LYS A 230 15.36 6.49 29.16
CA LYS A 230 14.92 5.50 28.17
C LYS A 230 14.33 4.27 28.85
N GLY A 231 13.15 3.86 28.41
CA GLY A 231 12.50 2.63 28.85
C GLY A 231 11.50 2.09 27.83
N GLU A 232 10.82 1.01 28.19
CA GLU A 232 9.76 0.43 27.37
C GLU A 232 8.48 1.27 27.46
N ILE A 233 7.86 1.55 26.32
CA ILE A 233 6.55 2.18 26.24
C ILE A 233 5.50 1.12 26.59
N CYS A 234 4.68 1.43 27.59
CA CYS A 234 3.65 0.56 28.10
C CYS A 234 2.30 1.29 28.10
N ILE A 235 1.24 0.63 27.63
CA ILE A 235 -0.09 1.22 27.47
C ILE A 235 -1.05 0.63 28.50
N ALA A 236 -1.77 1.48 29.21
CA ALA A 236 -2.78 1.08 30.20
C ALA A 236 -4.10 1.84 29.98
N GLY A 237 -5.13 1.44 30.72
CA GLY A 237 -6.45 2.09 30.67
C GLY A 237 -7.46 1.32 29.84
N ALA A 238 -8.56 1.98 29.49
CA ALA A 238 -9.76 1.32 28.97
C ALA A 238 -9.58 0.71 27.57
N GLY A 239 -8.59 1.17 26.80
CA GLY A 239 -8.35 0.70 25.44
C GLY A 239 -7.54 -0.59 25.33
N VAL A 240 -7.02 -1.13 26.44
CA VAL A 240 -6.18 -2.34 26.41
C VAL A 240 -7.03 -3.58 26.14
N ALA A 241 -6.71 -4.31 25.07
CA ALA A 241 -7.44 -5.51 24.62
C ALA A 241 -7.37 -6.66 25.63
N GLU A 242 -8.38 -7.53 25.67
CA GLU A 242 -8.47 -8.66 26.61
C GLU A 242 -7.34 -9.69 26.48
N GLY A 243 -6.75 -9.82 25.28
CA GLY A 243 -5.63 -10.72 25.01
C GLY A 243 -5.55 -11.15 23.56
N TYR A 244 -4.71 -12.14 23.30
CA TYR A 244 -4.64 -12.83 22.02
C TYR A 244 -5.58 -14.04 22.02
N CYS A 245 -6.33 -14.22 20.93
CA CYS A 245 -7.26 -15.34 20.79
C CYS A 245 -6.50 -16.68 20.84
N ASN A 246 -6.92 -17.59 21.73
CA ASN A 246 -6.34 -18.93 21.92
C ASN A 246 -4.83 -18.97 22.22
N ASP A 247 -4.23 -17.87 22.68
CA ASP A 247 -2.80 -17.80 23.01
C ASP A 247 -2.61 -17.14 24.39
N LYS A 248 -2.83 -17.96 25.43
CA LYS A 248 -2.75 -17.52 26.82
C LYS A 248 -1.33 -17.13 27.21
N ASP A 249 -0.32 -17.88 26.76
CA ASP A 249 1.08 -17.63 27.09
C ASP A 249 1.56 -16.28 26.54
N LYS A 250 1.22 -15.97 25.28
CA LYS A 250 1.54 -14.66 24.70
C LYS A 250 0.75 -13.55 25.37
N THR A 251 -0.50 -13.82 25.76
CA THR A 251 -1.34 -12.86 26.48
C THR A 251 -0.73 -12.49 27.83
N GLU A 252 -0.33 -13.47 28.64
CA GLU A 252 0.24 -13.22 29.97
C GLU A 252 1.60 -12.51 29.90
N LYS A 253 2.38 -12.76 28.84
CA LYS A 253 3.66 -12.07 28.60
C LYS A 253 3.48 -10.61 28.19
N ALA A 254 2.50 -10.33 27.33
CA ALA A 254 2.28 -9.00 26.77
C ALA A 254 1.39 -8.11 27.65
N PHE A 255 0.42 -8.70 28.36
CA PHE A 255 -0.55 -7.99 29.19
C PHE A 255 -0.34 -8.30 30.66
N VAL A 256 0.38 -7.42 31.35
CA VAL A 256 0.80 -7.60 32.74
C VAL A 256 -0.05 -6.72 33.66
N THR A 257 -0.56 -7.31 34.74
CA THR A 257 -1.30 -6.56 35.76
C THR A 257 -0.38 -6.12 36.88
N TYR A 258 -0.24 -4.82 37.07
CA TYR A 258 0.53 -4.22 38.16
C TYR A 258 -0.42 -3.70 39.25
N PRO A 259 -0.10 -3.87 40.55
CA PRO A 259 -0.97 -3.41 41.64
C PRO A 259 -1.33 -1.91 41.58
N GLN A 260 -0.40 -1.07 41.14
CA GLN A 260 -0.58 0.40 41.12
C GLN A 260 -1.15 0.92 39.79
N TYR A 261 -0.94 0.19 38.70
CA TYR A 261 -1.24 0.67 37.34
C TYR A 261 -2.37 -0.08 36.66
N GLY A 262 -2.86 -1.15 37.27
CA GLY A 262 -3.85 -2.05 36.67
C GLY A 262 -3.24 -2.89 35.56
N ARG A 263 -4.06 -3.27 34.59
CA ARG A 263 -3.64 -4.06 33.44
C ARG A 263 -2.94 -3.19 32.40
N VAL A 264 -1.74 -3.60 32.01
CA VAL A 264 -0.82 -2.86 31.15
C VAL A 264 -0.36 -3.75 30.00
N TYR A 265 -0.48 -3.25 28.77
CA TYR A 265 0.12 -3.85 27.58
C TYR A 265 1.55 -3.32 27.38
N ARG A 266 2.49 -4.25 27.26
CA ARG A 266 3.90 -3.99 26.95
C ARG A 266 4.08 -3.98 25.44
N THR A 267 4.40 -2.82 24.85
CA THR A 267 4.34 -2.68 23.39
C THR A 267 5.55 -3.28 22.67
N GLY A 268 6.64 -3.53 23.40
CA GLY A 268 7.94 -3.85 22.81
C GLY A 268 8.62 -2.65 22.17
N ASP A 269 8.15 -1.42 22.38
CA ASP A 269 8.78 -0.19 21.86
C ASP A 269 9.59 0.52 22.94
N PHE A 270 10.70 1.15 22.56
CA PHE A 270 11.45 2.05 23.43
C PHE A 270 11.00 3.49 23.25
N GLY A 271 10.95 4.23 24.37
CA GLY A 271 10.67 5.65 24.37
C GLY A 271 11.27 6.40 25.54
N ILE A 272 11.12 7.72 25.50
CA ILE A 272 11.46 8.65 26.57
C ILE A 272 10.27 9.57 26.81
N LEU A 273 9.93 9.80 28.08
CA LEU A 273 9.02 10.86 28.49
C LEU A 273 9.80 12.17 28.62
N HIS A 274 9.35 13.22 27.93
CA HIS A 274 9.92 14.57 28.03
C HIS A 274 9.28 15.39 29.14
N LYS A 275 9.94 16.47 29.57
CA LYS A 275 9.48 17.34 30.67
C LYS A 275 8.14 18.00 30.36
N GLU A 276 7.90 18.25 29.08
CA GLU A 276 6.69 18.81 28.51
C GLU A 276 5.54 17.79 28.48
N GLY A 277 5.78 16.53 28.84
CA GLY A 277 4.77 15.48 29.02
C GLY A 277 4.48 14.64 27.77
N TYR A 278 5.12 14.93 26.63
CA TYR A 278 5.02 14.08 25.44
C TYR A 278 6.07 12.97 25.45
N ILE A 279 5.79 11.92 24.68
CA ILE A 279 6.66 10.77 24.51
C ILE A 279 7.36 10.85 23.17
N GLU A 280 8.66 10.57 23.19
CA GLU A 280 9.47 10.32 22.00
C GLU A 280 9.62 8.81 21.80
N PHE A 281 9.40 8.36 20.57
CA PHE A 281 9.61 6.97 20.16
C PHE A 281 11.05 6.78 19.68
N LEU A 282 11.75 5.76 20.19
CA LEU A 282 13.16 5.50 19.90
C LEU A 282 13.42 4.24 19.07
N GLY A 283 12.38 3.46 18.75
CA GLY A 283 12.50 2.19 18.03
C GLY A 283 11.93 1.01 18.81
N ARG A 284 12.09 -0.19 18.28
CA ARG A 284 11.60 -1.43 18.91
C ARG A 284 12.68 -2.16 19.72
N MET A 285 12.25 -2.92 20.70
CA MET A 285 13.05 -3.84 21.50
C MET A 285 13.24 -5.18 20.78
N ASP A 286 12.21 -5.61 20.06
CA ASP A 286 12.23 -6.82 19.24
C ASP A 286 12.65 -6.51 17.79
N TYR A 287 12.64 -7.55 16.96
CA TYR A 287 12.96 -7.44 15.53
C TYR A 287 11.74 -7.16 14.67
N GLN A 288 10.61 -6.72 15.24
CA GLN A 288 9.46 -6.33 14.42
C GLN A 288 9.80 -5.07 13.63
N VAL A 289 9.32 -5.02 12.39
CA VAL A 289 9.53 -3.88 11.51
C VAL A 289 8.21 -3.38 10.96
N LYS A 290 8.20 -2.11 10.57
CA LYS A 290 7.14 -1.53 9.75
C LYS A 290 7.62 -1.49 8.31
N LEU A 291 7.00 -2.28 7.45
CA LEU A 291 7.26 -2.30 6.02
C LEU A 291 6.05 -1.74 5.30
N ASN A 292 6.18 -0.54 4.72
CA ASN A 292 5.11 0.12 3.96
C ASN A 292 3.77 0.20 4.74
N GLY A 293 3.85 0.51 6.04
CA GLY A 293 2.69 0.59 6.94
C GLY A 293 2.21 -0.75 7.52
N TYR A 294 2.73 -1.89 7.07
CA TYR A 294 2.43 -3.21 7.64
C TYR A 294 3.36 -3.52 8.81
N ARG A 295 2.80 -4.04 9.91
CA ARG A 295 3.58 -4.60 11.02
C ARG A 295 4.00 -6.01 10.65
N VAL A 296 5.31 -6.24 10.55
CA VAL A 296 5.88 -7.51 10.11
C VAL A 296 6.76 -8.10 11.21
N GLU A 297 6.44 -9.32 11.61
CA GLU A 297 7.25 -10.14 12.50
C GLU A 297 8.36 -10.82 11.68
N LEU A 298 9.60 -10.33 11.77
CA LEU A 298 10.69 -10.92 10.96
C LEU A 298 10.91 -12.41 11.25
N GLN A 299 10.63 -12.85 12.48
CA GLN A 299 10.74 -14.25 12.90
C GLN A 299 9.66 -15.15 12.28
N GLU A 300 8.49 -14.61 11.95
CA GLU A 300 7.47 -15.36 11.21
C GLU A 300 7.99 -15.74 9.83
N ILE A 301 8.66 -14.80 9.17
CA ILE A 301 9.30 -15.01 7.87
C ILE A 301 10.47 -16.00 8.00
N GLU A 302 11.33 -15.82 9.00
CA GLU A 302 12.44 -16.76 9.27
C GLU A 302 11.93 -18.18 9.48
N ASN A 303 10.89 -18.37 10.28
CA ASN A 303 10.29 -19.68 10.53
C ASN A 303 9.68 -20.29 9.27
N ALA A 304 9.03 -19.50 8.43
CA ALA A 304 8.50 -19.98 7.16
C ALA A 304 9.63 -20.41 6.19
N ILE A 305 10.74 -19.66 6.14
CA ILE A 305 11.92 -20.02 5.34
C ILE A 305 12.55 -21.31 5.85
N LEU A 306 12.64 -21.48 7.17
CA LEU A 306 13.18 -22.67 7.82
C LEU A 306 12.32 -23.94 7.63
N GLN A 307 11.12 -23.83 7.07
CA GLN A 307 10.36 -25.03 6.64
C GLN A 307 10.98 -25.69 5.40
N ASN A 308 11.85 -24.99 4.66
CA ASN A 308 12.61 -25.60 3.58
C ASN A 308 13.77 -26.44 4.16
N PRO A 309 13.81 -27.77 3.93
CA PRO A 309 14.79 -28.66 4.52
C PRO A 309 16.24 -28.43 4.06
N GLU A 310 16.45 -27.67 2.97
CA GLU A 310 17.78 -27.32 2.49
C GLU A 310 18.42 -26.17 3.28
N ILE A 311 17.62 -25.40 4.03
CA ILE A 311 18.05 -24.23 4.80
C ILE A 311 18.25 -24.61 6.27
N GLU A 312 19.45 -24.38 6.80
CA GLU A 312 19.80 -24.75 8.17
C GLU A 312 19.53 -23.61 9.17
N ASN A 313 19.82 -22.37 8.79
CA ASN A 313 19.60 -21.17 9.61
C ASN A 313 19.14 -20.03 8.72
N CYS A 314 18.32 -19.13 9.27
CA CYS A 314 17.86 -17.94 8.56
C CYS A 314 17.77 -16.73 9.51
N VAL A 315 18.15 -15.56 9.00
CA VAL A 315 17.89 -14.26 9.61
C VAL A 315 17.32 -13.33 8.55
N VAL A 316 16.18 -12.72 8.84
CA VAL A 316 15.59 -11.70 7.97
C VAL A 316 15.92 -10.32 8.53
N LYS A 317 16.25 -9.38 7.66
CA LYS A 317 16.54 -7.99 8.01
C LYS A 317 15.82 -7.05 7.06
N MET A 318 15.31 -5.95 7.60
CA MET A 318 14.86 -4.83 6.77
C MET A 318 16.05 -3.94 6.43
N GLN A 319 16.23 -3.66 5.15
CA GLN A 319 17.20 -2.70 4.64
C GLN A 319 16.47 -1.52 4.00
N LYS A 320 17.15 -0.37 3.97
CA LYS A 320 16.66 0.85 3.34
C LYS A 320 17.49 1.13 2.09
N ASN A 321 16.82 1.37 0.97
CA ASN A 321 17.41 2.03 -0.18
C ASN A 321 17.06 3.54 -0.15
N LEU A 322 17.63 4.34 -1.05
CA LEU A 322 17.36 5.78 -1.19
C LEU A 322 15.86 6.11 -1.36
N LYS A 323 15.04 5.17 -1.83
CA LYS A 323 13.61 5.38 -2.11
C LYS A 323 12.64 4.45 -1.37
N ASP A 324 13.05 3.23 -0.98
CA ASP A 324 12.15 2.22 -0.37
C ASP A 324 12.82 1.34 0.69
N ASN A 325 12.00 0.83 1.62
CA ASN A 325 12.36 -0.23 2.55
C ASN A 325 12.10 -1.61 1.90
N PHE A 326 13.00 -2.57 2.11
CA PHE A 326 12.80 -3.94 1.62
C PHE A 326 13.35 -4.96 2.63
N LEU A 327 12.87 -6.20 2.50
CA LEU A 327 13.33 -7.32 3.31
C LEU A 327 14.39 -8.13 2.55
N ILE A 328 15.44 -8.54 3.27
CA ILE A 328 16.43 -9.50 2.81
C ILE A 328 16.52 -10.65 3.80
N ALA A 329 16.53 -11.88 3.28
CA ALA A 329 16.77 -13.09 4.04
C ALA A 329 18.22 -13.55 3.87
N TYR A 330 18.99 -13.59 4.95
CA TYR A 330 20.28 -14.25 5.01
C TYR A 330 20.07 -15.69 5.44
N TYR A 331 20.74 -16.65 4.82
CA TYR A 331 20.56 -18.06 5.16
C TYR A 331 21.82 -18.89 4.97
N THR A 332 21.92 -20.00 5.71
CA THR A 332 22.94 -21.03 5.50
C THR A 332 22.27 -22.27 4.88
N ALA A 333 22.92 -22.87 3.89
CA ALA A 333 22.45 -24.10 3.25
C ALA A 333 23.66 -24.94 2.81
N LYS A 334 23.50 -26.27 2.80
CA LYS A 334 24.53 -27.21 2.30
C LYS A 334 24.69 -27.11 0.78
N HIS A 335 23.57 -27.00 0.08
CA HIS A 335 23.50 -26.90 -1.37
C HIS A 335 22.92 -25.56 -1.81
N ASN A 336 23.00 -25.26 -3.10
CA ASN A 336 22.35 -24.08 -3.64
C ASN A 336 20.83 -24.28 -3.61
N VAL A 337 20.15 -23.35 -2.94
CA VAL A 337 18.69 -23.33 -2.86
C VAL A 337 18.13 -22.61 -4.08
N ASN A 338 17.12 -23.20 -4.72
CA ASN A 338 16.40 -22.53 -5.80
C ASN A 338 15.48 -21.43 -5.23
N GLU A 339 15.89 -20.17 -5.36
CA GLU A 339 15.15 -19.02 -4.85
C GLU A 339 13.73 -18.89 -5.41
N THR A 340 13.49 -19.30 -6.66
CA THR A 340 12.16 -19.25 -7.29
C THR A 340 11.19 -20.22 -6.63
N ILE A 341 11.67 -21.44 -6.33
CA ILE A 341 10.89 -22.46 -5.62
C ILE A 341 10.62 -21.98 -4.18
N LEU A 342 11.64 -21.44 -3.51
CA LEU A 342 11.50 -20.90 -2.15
C LEU A 342 10.51 -19.73 -2.09
N LYS A 343 10.58 -18.75 -3.01
CA LYS A 343 9.61 -17.65 -3.08
C LYS A 343 8.19 -18.17 -3.30
N THR A 344 8.02 -19.19 -4.15
CA THR A 344 6.71 -19.80 -4.40
C THR A 344 6.16 -20.50 -3.17
N SER A 345 6.97 -21.27 -2.43
CA SER A 345 6.52 -21.92 -1.19
C SER A 345 6.14 -20.89 -0.12
N LEU A 346 6.92 -19.81 0.02
CA LEU A 346 6.62 -18.75 0.97
C LEU A 346 5.30 -18.02 0.67
N ARG A 347 4.95 -17.81 -0.60
CA ARG A 347 3.66 -17.19 -0.99
C ARG A 347 2.43 -17.99 -0.56
N ASN A 348 2.57 -19.30 -0.34
CA ASN A 348 1.50 -20.14 0.18
C ASN A 348 1.33 -20.04 1.70
N LEU A 349 2.34 -19.51 2.41
CA LEU A 349 2.40 -19.45 3.86
C LEU A 349 2.26 -18.02 4.40
N LEU A 350 2.71 -17.04 3.63
CA LEU A 350 2.84 -15.65 4.05
C LEU A 350 2.15 -14.71 3.06
N PRO A 351 1.60 -13.58 3.54
CA PRO A 351 1.18 -12.49 2.68
C PRO A 351 2.33 -11.99 1.78
N SER A 352 1.97 -11.49 0.58
CA SER A 352 2.95 -11.05 -0.42
C SER A 352 3.93 -9.98 0.09
N TYR A 353 3.49 -9.07 0.96
CA TYR A 353 4.34 -8.02 1.53
C TYR A 353 5.38 -8.55 2.54
N MET A 354 5.21 -9.76 3.07
CA MET A 354 6.19 -10.38 3.99
C MET A 354 7.29 -11.17 3.26
N ILE A 355 7.14 -11.40 1.95
CA ILE A 355 8.11 -12.18 1.18
C ILE A 355 9.39 -11.35 1.00
N PRO A 356 10.57 -11.84 1.43
CA PRO A 356 11.81 -11.12 1.22
C PRO A 356 12.07 -10.86 -0.26
N LYS A 357 12.48 -9.63 -0.57
CA LYS A 357 12.83 -9.24 -1.94
C LYS A 357 14.10 -9.98 -2.38
N TYR A 358 15.06 -10.09 -1.47
CA TYR A 358 16.35 -10.72 -1.71
C TYR A 358 16.63 -11.86 -0.74
N PHE A 359 17.40 -12.82 -1.23
CA PHE A 359 17.92 -13.94 -0.47
C PHE A 359 19.44 -13.96 -0.66
N MET A 360 20.19 -14.09 0.43
CA MET A 360 21.65 -14.13 0.41
C MET A 360 22.14 -15.34 1.20
N ARG A 361 22.73 -16.30 0.48
CA ARG A 361 23.44 -17.41 1.12
C ARG A 361 24.71 -16.87 1.77
N ILE A 362 24.94 -17.26 3.01
CA ILE A 362 26.18 -16.98 3.74
C ILE A 362 26.78 -18.28 4.25
N ASP A 363 28.08 -18.30 4.51
CA ASP A 363 28.78 -19.50 4.95
C ASP A 363 28.43 -19.87 6.39
N LYS A 364 28.30 -18.86 7.26
CA LYS A 364 27.96 -19.04 8.68
C LYS A 364 27.40 -17.76 9.28
N PHE A 365 26.61 -17.92 10.33
CA PHE A 365 26.26 -16.83 11.24
C PHE A 365 27.29 -16.71 12.36
N TYR A 366 27.70 -15.49 12.69
CA TYR A 366 28.46 -15.22 13.90
C TYR A 366 27.54 -15.29 15.12
N LEU A 367 28.05 -15.81 16.22
CA LEU A 367 27.33 -15.89 17.50
C LEU A 367 27.92 -14.87 18.46
N ASN A 368 27.07 -14.22 19.25
CA ASN A 368 27.49 -13.36 20.34
C ASN A 368 27.99 -14.20 21.54
N SER A 369 28.46 -13.52 22.60
CA SER A 369 28.96 -14.14 23.84
C SER A 369 27.96 -15.06 24.54
N ASN A 370 26.66 -14.95 24.23
CA ASN A 370 25.59 -15.80 24.76
C ASN A 370 25.19 -16.94 23.80
N GLY A 371 25.96 -17.18 22.74
CA GLY A 371 25.67 -18.24 21.76
C GLY A 371 24.48 -17.96 20.83
N LYS A 372 23.98 -16.72 20.77
CA LYS A 372 22.88 -16.32 19.87
C LYS A 372 23.44 -15.66 18.60
N ILE A 373 22.74 -15.81 17.48
CA ILE A 373 23.13 -15.17 16.21
C ILE A 373 23.23 -13.65 16.38
N GLU A 374 24.40 -13.11 16.00
CA GLU A 374 24.72 -11.69 16.01
C GLU A 374 24.18 -11.02 14.73
N ARG A 375 22.93 -10.56 14.78
CA ARG A 375 22.19 -10.00 13.63
C ARG A 375 22.76 -8.68 13.06
N ASP A 376 23.59 -7.99 13.83
CA ASP A 376 24.27 -6.78 13.37
C ASP A 376 25.54 -7.08 12.57
N ASN A 377 26.09 -8.29 12.72
CA ASN A 377 27.28 -8.77 12.05
C ASN A 377 26.93 -9.62 10.81
N LEU A 378 26.02 -9.08 9.99
CA LEU A 378 25.65 -9.68 8.71
C LEU A 378 26.39 -8.98 7.57
N PRO A 379 26.79 -9.70 6.50
CA PRO A 379 27.43 -9.10 5.34
C PRO A 379 26.59 -7.97 4.76
N GLU A 380 27.26 -6.88 4.38
CA GLU A 380 26.62 -5.76 3.71
C GLU A 380 26.06 -6.24 2.35
N PHE A 381 24.75 -6.13 2.16
CA PHE A 381 24.12 -6.50 0.90
C PHE A 381 24.13 -5.30 -0.05
N LYS A 382 24.95 -5.39 -1.10
CA LYS A 382 25.01 -4.38 -2.17
C LYS A 382 24.31 -4.93 -3.40
N ILE A 383 23.16 -4.35 -3.73
CA ILE A 383 22.39 -4.68 -4.95
C ILE A 383 23.32 -4.69 -6.18
N GLY A 384 24.22 -3.71 -6.28
CA GLY A 384 25.17 -3.60 -7.40
C GLY A 384 26.15 -4.76 -7.56
N ILE A 385 26.56 -5.46 -6.48
CA ILE A 385 27.48 -6.61 -6.58
C ILE A 385 26.76 -7.82 -7.17
N ARG A 386 25.54 -8.10 -6.70
CA ARG A 386 24.72 -9.20 -7.22
C ARG A 386 24.25 -8.95 -8.66
N ARG A 387 24.10 -7.68 -9.06
CA ARG A 387 23.87 -7.30 -10.47
C ARG A 387 25.08 -7.61 -11.34
N ARG A 388 26.31 -7.28 -10.88
CA ARG A 388 27.54 -7.60 -11.62
C ARG A 388 27.75 -9.09 -11.84
N GLU A 389 27.46 -9.93 -10.84
CA GLU A 389 27.60 -11.39 -10.98
C GLU A 389 26.62 -12.02 -11.99
N ARG A 390 25.45 -11.40 -12.17
CA ARG A 390 24.42 -11.83 -13.14
C ARG A 390 24.44 -11.03 -14.44
N TYR A 391 25.39 -10.10 -14.58
CA TYR A 391 25.42 -9.15 -15.69
C TYR A 391 25.64 -9.86 -17.01
N VAL A 392 24.69 -9.68 -17.93
CA VAL A 392 24.80 -10.08 -19.33
C VAL A 392 24.62 -8.82 -20.15
N SER A 393 25.64 -8.50 -20.95
CA SER A 393 25.64 -7.30 -21.78
C SER A 393 24.65 -7.44 -22.93
N ALA A 394 23.95 -6.35 -23.22
CA ALA A 394 23.18 -6.21 -24.45
C ALA A 394 24.07 -6.32 -25.70
N SER A 395 23.72 -7.25 -26.58
CA SER A 395 24.42 -7.59 -27.82
C SER A 395 23.74 -6.99 -29.06
N THR A 396 22.41 -7.04 -29.12
CA THR A 396 21.59 -6.51 -30.23
C THR A 396 21.25 -5.03 -30.04
N ASP A 397 20.81 -4.37 -31.12
CA ASP A 397 20.43 -2.95 -31.05
C ASP A 397 19.14 -2.74 -30.23
N ILE A 398 18.22 -3.70 -30.25
CA ILE A 398 17.00 -3.68 -29.42
C ILE A 398 17.40 -3.81 -27.95
N GLU A 399 18.21 -4.82 -27.62
CA GLU A 399 18.72 -5.04 -26.25
C GLU A 399 19.37 -3.77 -25.68
N LYS A 400 20.27 -3.12 -26.45
CA LYS A 400 20.98 -1.92 -26.00
C LYS A 400 20.04 -0.75 -25.75
N LYS A 401 19.00 -0.61 -26.59
CA LYS A 401 18.06 0.50 -26.50
C LYS A 401 17.10 0.32 -25.32
N ILE A 402 16.62 -0.91 -25.09
CA ILE A 402 15.79 -1.25 -23.94
C ILE A 402 16.57 -1.07 -22.62
N CYS A 403 17.81 -1.56 -22.54
CA CYS A 403 18.66 -1.33 -21.36
C CYS A 403 18.82 0.18 -21.06
N ARG A 404 19.06 1.02 -22.08
CA ARG A 404 19.16 2.48 -21.90
C ARG A 404 17.87 3.13 -21.42
N MET A 405 16.72 2.73 -21.95
CA MET A 405 15.42 3.24 -21.46
C MET A 405 15.23 2.97 -19.98
N VAL A 406 15.63 1.78 -19.50
CA VAL A 406 15.57 1.41 -18.09
C VAL A 406 16.55 2.24 -17.26
N GLU A 407 17.78 2.44 -17.75
CA GLU A 407 18.78 3.31 -17.11
C GLU A 407 18.25 4.74 -16.93
N ASP A 408 17.63 5.30 -17.97
CA ASP A 408 17.08 6.66 -17.96
C ASP A 408 15.87 6.79 -17.01
N ILE A 409 14.95 5.82 -17.01
CA ILE A 409 13.75 5.86 -16.15
C ILE A 409 14.11 5.64 -14.69
N LEU A 410 15.02 4.71 -14.41
CA LEU A 410 15.40 4.37 -13.03
C LEU A 410 16.52 5.25 -12.48
N GLN A 411 17.20 6.01 -13.35
CA GLN A 411 18.38 6.83 -13.03
C GLN A 411 19.50 5.96 -12.44
N ILE A 412 19.79 4.83 -13.10
CA ILE A 412 20.84 3.87 -12.74
C ILE A 412 21.76 3.61 -13.93
N SER A 413 22.86 2.90 -13.71
CA SER A 413 23.81 2.52 -14.76
C SER A 413 24.01 1.00 -14.79
N ASP A 414 24.60 0.52 -15.88
CA ASP A 414 25.00 -0.86 -16.12
C ASP A 414 23.82 -1.86 -16.05
N VAL A 415 22.71 -1.54 -16.72
CA VAL A 415 21.57 -2.48 -16.85
C VAL A 415 21.93 -3.63 -17.79
N GLY A 416 21.84 -4.86 -17.27
CA GLY A 416 22.07 -6.10 -18.01
C GLY A 416 20.78 -6.85 -18.31
N LEU A 417 20.84 -7.82 -19.23
CA LEU A 417 19.65 -8.56 -19.69
C LEU A 417 18.98 -9.40 -18.61
N ASN A 418 19.75 -9.90 -17.64
CA ASN A 418 19.21 -10.67 -16.52
C ASN A 418 18.73 -9.82 -15.34
N ASP A 419 18.83 -8.49 -15.44
CA ASP A 419 18.28 -7.64 -14.39
C ASP A 419 16.75 -7.71 -14.41
N ASP A 420 16.16 -7.75 -13.23
CA ASP A 420 14.71 -7.63 -13.04
C ASP A 420 14.36 -6.17 -12.78
N PHE A 421 13.45 -5.61 -13.58
CA PHE A 421 13.04 -4.20 -13.55
C PHE A 421 12.60 -3.75 -12.15
N PHE A 422 11.86 -4.59 -11.42
CA PHE A 422 11.40 -4.26 -10.07
C PHE A 422 12.50 -4.51 -9.03
N GLU A 423 13.39 -5.49 -9.22
CA GLU A 423 14.55 -5.67 -8.36
C GLU A 423 15.47 -4.43 -8.40
N ILE A 424 15.72 -3.87 -9.58
CA ILE A 424 16.67 -2.77 -9.75
C ILE A 424 16.10 -1.36 -9.47
N GLY A 425 14.85 -1.26 -8.97
CA GLY A 425 14.27 0.00 -8.49
C GLY A 425 13.05 0.52 -9.26
N GLY A 426 12.52 -0.29 -10.18
CA GLY A 426 11.22 -0.09 -10.79
C GLY A 426 10.08 -0.23 -9.77
N ASP A 427 9.05 0.59 -9.96
CA ASP A 427 7.75 0.51 -9.28
C ASP A 427 6.65 0.56 -10.35
N SER A 428 5.39 0.47 -9.93
CA SER A 428 4.25 0.44 -10.86
C SER A 428 4.15 1.69 -11.74
N ILE A 429 4.57 2.85 -11.22
CA ILE A 429 4.53 4.12 -11.96
C ILE A 429 5.62 4.10 -13.03
N LYS A 430 6.85 3.78 -12.64
CA LYS A 430 7.98 3.67 -13.57
C LYS A 430 7.78 2.56 -14.61
N ALA A 431 7.14 1.45 -14.23
CA ALA A 431 6.78 0.40 -15.17
C ALA A 431 5.81 0.91 -16.23
N THR A 432 4.84 1.74 -15.84
CA THR A 432 3.90 2.37 -16.79
C THR A 432 4.62 3.34 -17.73
N GLU A 433 5.54 4.15 -17.20
CA GLU A 433 6.39 5.03 -18.02
C GLU A 433 7.26 4.24 -19.01
N PHE A 434 7.82 3.11 -18.54
CA PHE A 434 8.66 2.24 -19.35
C PHE A 434 7.87 1.52 -20.45
N ILE A 435 6.70 0.95 -20.14
CA ILE A 435 5.81 0.35 -21.14
C ILE A 435 5.45 1.39 -22.20
N ALA A 436 5.02 2.59 -21.80
CA ALA A 436 4.65 3.64 -22.74
C ALA A 436 5.81 4.05 -23.66
N ALA A 437 7.04 4.10 -23.13
CA ALA A 437 8.24 4.38 -23.93
C ALA A 437 8.50 3.27 -24.97
N ILE A 438 8.38 1.99 -24.59
CA ILE A 438 8.58 0.87 -25.51
C ILE A 438 7.47 0.83 -26.58
N GLU A 439 6.21 0.94 -26.18
CA GLU A 439 5.06 0.90 -27.10
C GLU A 439 5.15 2.04 -28.13
N THR A 440 5.63 3.22 -27.72
CA THR A 440 5.84 4.36 -28.63
C THR A 440 6.98 4.11 -29.61
N GLU A 441 8.11 3.59 -29.14
CA GLU A 441 9.31 3.38 -29.96
C GLU A 441 9.13 2.25 -30.97
N TYR A 442 8.62 1.11 -30.53
CA TYR A 442 8.54 -0.11 -31.33
C TYR A 442 7.17 -0.34 -31.97
N LYS A 443 6.17 0.50 -31.66
CA LYS A 443 4.79 0.39 -32.15
C LYS A 443 4.14 -0.97 -31.84
N VAL A 444 4.56 -1.58 -30.74
CA VAL A 444 4.01 -2.83 -30.19
C VAL A 444 3.06 -2.52 -29.03
N LYS A 445 2.28 -3.50 -28.59
CA LYS A 445 1.46 -3.43 -27.36
C LYS A 445 1.93 -4.50 -26.40
N ILE A 446 2.47 -4.08 -25.25
CA ILE A 446 3.12 -4.98 -24.27
C ILE A 446 2.20 -5.20 -23.06
N GLY A 447 1.16 -4.37 -22.89
CA GLY A 447 0.16 -4.55 -21.85
C GLY A 447 0.79 -4.60 -20.45
N PHE A 448 0.18 -5.36 -19.54
CA PHE A 448 0.68 -5.55 -18.17
C PHE A 448 1.63 -6.75 -18.03
N GLU A 449 2.09 -7.33 -19.15
CA GLU A 449 2.92 -8.54 -19.13
C GLU A 449 4.27 -8.31 -18.43
N ILE A 450 4.75 -7.06 -18.37
CA ILE A 450 5.96 -6.69 -17.62
C ILE A 450 5.87 -7.02 -16.12
N PHE A 451 4.66 -7.07 -15.55
CA PHE A 451 4.46 -7.40 -14.14
C PHE A 451 4.57 -8.90 -13.86
N GLU A 452 4.42 -9.73 -14.90
CA GLU A 452 4.62 -11.18 -14.84
C GLU A 452 6.03 -11.58 -15.32
N LYS A 453 6.53 -10.88 -16.34
CA LYS A 453 7.84 -11.04 -16.98
C LYS A 453 8.66 -9.76 -16.77
N SER A 454 9.31 -9.68 -15.63
CA SER A 454 10.00 -8.47 -15.18
C SER A 454 11.50 -8.44 -15.50
N LYS A 455 12.09 -9.52 -16.01
CA LYS A 455 13.49 -9.49 -16.47
C LYS A 455 13.61 -8.77 -17.80
N ILE A 456 14.69 -8.02 -17.98
CA ILE A 456 14.93 -7.28 -19.22
C ILE A 456 14.95 -8.20 -20.45
N SER A 457 15.54 -9.39 -20.35
CA SER A 457 15.51 -10.38 -21.43
C SER A 457 14.10 -10.86 -21.77
N GLU A 458 13.29 -11.14 -20.75
CA GLU A 458 11.90 -11.62 -20.93
C GLU A 458 11.01 -10.50 -21.49
N ILE A 459 11.29 -9.24 -21.18
CA ILE A 459 10.61 -8.08 -21.76
C ILE A 459 10.98 -7.93 -23.24
N ILE A 460 12.24 -8.14 -23.59
CA ILE A 460 12.71 -8.08 -24.99
C ILE A 460 12.06 -9.18 -25.83
N GLU A 461 11.91 -10.39 -25.29
CA GLU A 461 11.18 -11.49 -25.95
C GLU A 461 9.70 -11.18 -26.23
N ILE A 462 9.09 -10.20 -25.55
CA ILE A 462 7.71 -9.76 -25.83
C ILE A 462 7.68 -8.75 -26.98
N ILE A 463 8.79 -8.04 -27.20
CA ILE A 463 8.92 -6.98 -28.22
C ILE A 463 9.25 -7.60 -29.59
N GLU A 464 10.04 -8.67 -29.60
CA GLU A 464 10.36 -9.49 -30.78
C GLU A 464 9.19 -10.37 -31.21
#